data_AF-A0A1I5B1D7-F1
#
_entry.id   AF-A0A1I5B1D7-F1
#
_cell.length_a   1.000
_cell.length_b   1.000
_cell.length_c   1.000
_cell.angle_alpha   90.00
_cell.angle_beta   90.00
_cell.angle_gamma   90.00
#
_symmetry.space_group_name_H-M   'P 1'
#
loop_
_entity.id
_entity.type
_entity.pdbx_description
1 polymer ?
#
loop_
_entity_poly.entity_id
_entity_poly.type
_entity_poly.pdbx_seq_one_letter_code
_entity_poly.pdbx_strand_id
1 'polypeptide(L)' 'MEQANIAGINKPVTSYVARHSFANCLKQKGTGTDIISESLGHQDVKTTKAYLKELDTAILDEASELLLQ' A
#
# COMPACT_ATOMS: atom_id res chain seq x y z
N MET A 1 10.77 -1.70 -12.64
CA MET A 1 11.95 -2.39 -12.08
C MET A 1 13.25 -1.64 -12.38
N GLU A 2 13.51 -1.24 -13.62
CA GLU A 2 14.68 -0.42 -13.99
C GLU A 2 14.83 0.85 -13.12
N GLN A 3 13.73 1.56 -12.86
CA GLN A 3 13.72 2.74 -11.99
C GLN A 3 14.11 2.44 -10.52
N ALA A 4 13.79 1.24 -10.01
CA ALA A 4 14.16 0.84 -8.66
C ALA A 4 15.68 0.61 -8.53
N ASN A 5 16.30 0.08 -9.59
CA ASN A 5 17.75 -0.10 -9.65
C ASN A 5 18.48 1.24 -9.65
N ILE A 6 17.98 2.23 -10.42
CA ILE A 6 18.54 3.59 -10.43
C ILE A 6 18.43 4.23 -9.05
N ALA A 7 17.33 3.98 -8.33
CA ALA A 7 17.10 4.47 -6.97
C ALA A 7 17.86 3.71 -5.87
N GLY A 8 18.65 2.68 -6.21
CA GLY A 8 19.38 1.86 -5.23
C GLY A 8 18.49 0.95 -4.37
N ILE A 9 17.26 0.68 -4.81
CA ILE A 9 16.33 -0.21 -4.09
C ILE A 9 16.64 -1.66 -4.48
N ASN A 10 17.31 -2.37 -3.58
CA ASN A 10 17.69 -3.77 -3.77
C ASN A 10 16.57 -4.78 -3.43
N LYS A 11 15.44 -4.30 -2.91
CA LYS A 11 14.26 -5.14 -2.63
C LYS A 11 13.46 -5.35 -3.92
N PRO A 12 12.84 -6.54 -4.13
CA PRO A 12 12.04 -6.79 -5.32
C PRO A 12 10.82 -5.85 -5.38
N VAL A 13 10.84 -4.93 -6.33
CA VAL A 13 9.71 -4.03 -6.62
C VAL A 13 8.86 -4.63 -7.73
N THR A 14 7.64 -5.05 -7.39
CA THR A 14 6.64 -5.54 -8.34
C THR A 14 5.53 -4.49 -8.53
N SER A 15 4.68 -4.67 -9.56
CA SER A 15 3.49 -3.82 -9.73
C SER A 15 2.55 -3.88 -8.52
N TYR A 16 2.53 -5.00 -7.80
CA TYR A 16 1.78 -5.16 -6.55
C TYR A 16 2.33 -4.25 -5.45
N VAL A 17 3.65 -4.20 -5.25
CA VAL A 17 4.30 -3.30 -4.28
C VAL A 17 4.03 -1.83 -4.62
N ALA A 18 4.10 -1.47 -5.90
CA ALA A 18 3.80 -0.11 -6.36
C ALA A 18 2.34 0.27 -6.09
N ARG A 19 1.38 -0.62 -6.40
CA ARG A 19 -0.06 -0.43 -6.14
C ARG A 19 -0.34 -0.24 -4.64
N HIS A 20 0.28 -1.06 -3.79
CA HIS A 20 0.17 -0.94 -2.33
C HIS A 20 0.71 0.38 -1.83
N SER A 21 1.91 0.77 -2.28
CA SER A 21 2.53 2.05 -1.91
C SER A 21 1.67 3.25 -2.32
N PHE A 22 1.08 3.20 -3.51
CA PHE A 22 0.18 4.25 -4.01
C PHE A 22 -1.10 4.37 -3.16
N ALA A 23 -1.79 3.26 -2.88
CA ALA A 23 -2.99 3.26 -2.05
C ALA A 23 -2.72 3.74 -0.62
N ASN A 24 -1.62 3.30 -0.03
CA ASN A 24 -1.21 3.72 1.32
C ASN A 24 -0.90 5.23 1.36
N CYS A 25 -0.20 5.76 0.35
CA CYS A 25 0.09 7.19 0.24
C CYS A 25 -1.20 8.03 0.17
N LEU A 26 -2.19 7.62 -0.64
CA LEU A 26 -3.48 8.30 -0.70
C LEU A 26 -4.21 8.27 0.65
N LYS A 27 -4.21 7.12 1.32
CA LYS A 27 -4.83 6.96 2.63
C LYS A 27 -4.17 7.86 3.69
N GLN A 28 -2.84 7.90 3.74
CA GLN A 28 -2.09 8.76 4.67
C GLN A 28 -2.35 10.26 4.44
N LYS A 29 -2.64 10.65 3.20
CA LYS A 29 -3.04 12.02 2.85
C LYS A 29 -4.51 12.32 3.20
N GLY A 30 -5.24 11.37 3.77
CA GLY A 30 -6.64 11.53 4.14
C GLY A 30 -7.61 11.46 2.97
N THR A 31 -7.19 10.91 1.82
CA THR A 31 -8.07 10.74 0.65
C THR A 31 -9.22 9.78 0.97
N GLY A 32 -10.43 10.14 0.56
CA GLY A 32 -11.63 9.32 0.73
C GLY A 32 -11.50 7.93 0.08
N THR A 33 -12.06 6.92 0.74
CA THR A 33 -12.00 5.52 0.27
C THR A 33 -12.65 5.32 -1.09
N ASP A 34 -13.66 6.11 -1.42
CA ASP A 34 -14.32 6.19 -2.74
C ASP A 34 -13.34 6.63 -3.84
N ILE A 35 -12.61 7.73 -3.62
CA ILE A 35 -11.60 8.23 -4.56
C ILE A 35 -10.44 7.22 -4.70
N ILE A 36 -10.01 6.61 -3.60
CA ILE A 36 -8.99 5.55 -3.63
C ILE A 36 -9.52 4.34 -4.43
N SER A 37 -10.79 3.97 -4.25
CA SER A 37 -11.42 2.85 -4.96
C SER A 37 -11.42 3.08 -6.47
N GLU A 38 -11.83 4.27 -6.90
CA GLU A 38 -11.82 4.69 -8.29
C GLU A 38 -10.39 4.71 -8.86
N SER A 39 -9.43 5.28 -8.10
CA SER A 39 -8.01 5.34 -8.49
C SER A 39 -7.38 3.96 -8.67
N LEU A 40 -7.87 2.95 -7.94
CA LEU A 40 -7.44 1.55 -8.06
C LEU A 40 -8.24 0.77 -9.10
N GLY A 41 -9.29 1.36 -9.69
CA GLY A 41 -10.19 0.70 -10.63
C GLY A 41 -11.06 -0.39 -10.00
N HIS A 42 -11.31 -0.33 -8.69
CA HIS A 42 -12.20 -1.26 -8.01
C HIS A 42 -13.66 -0.86 -8.23
N GLN A 43 -14.46 -1.80 -8.71
CA GLN A 43 -15.89 -1.59 -8.96
C GLN A 43 -16.72 -1.54 -7.66
N ASP A 44 -16.20 -2.07 -6.55
CA ASP A 44 -16.84 -2.03 -5.24
C ASP A 44 -15.90 -1.45 -4.18
N VAL A 45 -16.38 -0.42 -3.48
CA VAL A 45 -15.71 0.18 -2.32
C VAL A 45 -15.42 -0.84 -1.22
N LYS A 46 -16.21 -1.92 -1.09
CA LYS A 46 -15.94 -2.99 -0.13
C LYS A 46 -14.59 -3.67 -0.39
N THR A 47 -14.25 -3.91 -1.67
CA THR A 47 -12.94 -4.45 -2.05
C THR A 47 -11.82 -3.52 -1.60
N THR A 48 -12.01 -2.21 -1.81
CA THR A 48 -11.05 -1.20 -1.35
C THR A 48 -10.93 -1.16 0.17
N LYS A 49 -12.05 -1.25 0.91
CA LYS A 49 -12.03 -1.30 2.38
C LYS A 49 -11.28 -2.52 2.91
N ALA A 50 -11.49 -3.70 2.34
CA ALA A 50 -10.76 -4.91 2.71
C ALA A 50 -9.26 -4.75 2.42
N TYR A 51 -8.93 -4.28 1.22
CA TYR A 51 -7.54 -4.01 0.80
C TYR A 51 -6.83 -3.00 1.71
N LEU A 52 -7.48 -1.90 2.07
CA LEU A 52 -6.92 -0.89 2.98
C LEU A 52 -6.79 -1.40 4.43
N LYS A 53 -7.57 -2.40 4.84
CA LYS A 53 -7.46 -3.04 6.16
C LYS A 53 -6.25 -3.98 6.21
N GLU A 54 -6.03 -4.77 5.17
CA GLU A 54 -4.83 -5.62 5.06
C GLU A 54 -3.54 -4.79 5.11
N LEU A 55 -3.56 -3.62 4.47
CA LEU A 55 -2.48 -2.63 4.53
C LEU A 55 -2.17 -2.15 5.96
N ASP A 56 -3.20 -1.88 6.78
CA ASP A 56 -2.99 -1.46 8.17
C ASP A 56 -2.41 -2.58 9.03
N THR A 57 -2.92 -3.80 8.87
CA THR A 57 -2.42 -4.96 9.63
C THR A 57 -0.94 -5.20 9.36
N ALA A 58 -0.51 -5.13 8.10
CA ALA A 58 0.89 -5.32 7.73
C ALA A 58 1.83 -4.29 8.42
N ILE A 59 1.39 -3.03 8.56
CA ILE A 59 2.18 -1.98 9.23
C ILE A 59 2.23 -2.23 10.75
N LEU A 60 1.12 -2.65 11.35
CA LEU A 60 1.07 -2.99 12.78
C LEU A 60 1.96 -4.19 13.11
N ASP A 61 1.97 -5.20 12.24
CA ASP A 61 2.80 -6.39 12.38
C ASP A 61 4.29 -6.01 12.31
N GLU A 62 4.70 -5.23 11.29
CA GLU A 62 6.08 -4.72 11.14
C GLU A 62 6.50 -3.86 12.35
N ALA A 63 5.63 -2.96 12.81
CA ALA A 63 5.91 -2.13 13.98
C ALA A 63 6.04 -2.97 15.28
N SER A 64 5.25 -4.03 15.41
CA SER A 64 5.29 -4.93 16.56
C SER A 64 6.56 -5.79 16.58
N GLU A 65 7.00 -6.27 15.43
CA GLU A 65 8.25 -7.04 15.30
C GLU A 65 9.48 -6.22 15.71
N LEU A 66 9.53 -4.93 15.39
CA LEU A 66 10.62 -4.03 15.79
C LEU A 66 10.74 -3.85 17.31
N LEU A 67 9.63 -3.95 18.05
CA LEU A 67 9.63 -3.85 19.52
C LEU A 67 10.12 -5.12 20.21
N LEU A 68 10.15 -6.25 19.49
CA LEU A 68 10.58 -7.55 20.01
C LEU A 68 12.07 -7.85 19.72
N GLN A 69 12.81 -6.88 19.17
CA GLN A 69 14.26 -6.96 18.90
C GLN A 69 15.12 -6.41 20.04
#